data_AF-A0A1H1BQA5-F1
#
_entry.id   AF-A0A1H1BQA5-F1
#
_cell.length_a   1.000
_cell.length_b   1.000
_cell.length_c   1.000
_cell.angle_alpha   90.00
_cell.angle_beta   90.00
_cell.angle_gamma   90.00
#
_symmetry.space_group_name_H-M   'P 1'
#
loop_
_entity.id
_entity.type
_entity.pdbx_description
1 polymer ?
#
loop_
_entity_poly.entity_id
_entity_poly.type
_entity_poly.pdbx_seq_one_letter_code
_entity_poly.pdbx_strand_id
1 'polypeptide(L)' 'MGWSEVRADERITEWERDDGYVTVRVRRRPDETWAVRLDQLYQDSEERRYRRERADSEAAARELAEEWMAEFDDEA' A
#
# COMPACT_ATOMS: atom_id res chain seq x y z
N MET A 1 2.77 -12.11 -7.92
CA MET A 1 2.78 -11.14 -9.03
C MET A 1 3.92 -10.16 -8.75
N GLY A 2 4.01 -9.02 -9.44
CA GLY A 2 5.05 -8.03 -9.19
C GLY A 2 4.46 -6.68 -8.76
N TRP A 3 5.26 -5.94 -7.99
CA TRP A 3 4.95 -4.60 -7.50
C TRP A 3 6.03 -3.64 -7.98
N SER A 4 5.58 -2.48 -8.44
CA SER A 4 6.44 -1.41 -8.92
C SER A 4 6.31 -0.20 -7.99
N GLU A 5 7.43 0.31 -7.48
CA GLU A 5 7.45 1.57 -6.74
C GLU A 5 7.23 2.73 -7.71
N VAL A 6 6.02 3.29 -7.71
CA VAL A 6 5.62 4.39 -8.62
C VAL A 6 6.00 5.76 -8.06
N ARG A 7 6.24 5.83 -6.74
CA ARG A 7 6.65 7.07 -6.07
C ARG A 7 7.42 6.80 -4.79
N ALA A 8 8.56 7.46 -4.62
CA ALA A 8 9.27 7.53 -3.35
C ALA A 8 9.86 8.93 -3.13
N ASP A 9 9.24 9.68 -2.21
CA ASP A 9 9.69 10.97 -1.71
C ASP A 9 9.91 10.89 -0.19
N GLU A 10 10.49 11.93 0.41
CA GLU A 10 10.71 12.08 1.87
C GLU A 10 9.48 11.85 2.77
N ARG A 11 8.26 11.86 2.20
CA ARG A 11 7.00 11.74 2.95
C ARG A 11 6.07 10.65 2.46
N ILE A 12 6.29 10.13 1.26
CA ILE A 12 5.36 9.21 0.61
C ILE A 12 6.16 8.15 -0.12
N THR A 13 5.83 6.90 0.13
CA THR A 13 6.20 5.78 -0.73
C THR A 13 4.92 5.13 -1.23
N GLU A 14 4.83 4.89 -2.53
CA GLU A 14 3.67 4.30 -3.18
C GLU A 14 4.12 3.23 -4.15
N TRP A 15 3.45 2.08 -4.06
CA TRP A 15 3.62 0.92 -4.92
C TRP A 15 2.32 0.67 -5.65
N GLU A 16 2.45 0.27 -6.91
CA GLU A 16 1.37 -0.17 -7.77
C GLU A 16 1.66 -1.62 -8.17
N ARG A 17 0.65 -2.49 -8.07
CA ARG A 17 0.74 -3.85 -8.60
C ARG A 17 0.82 -3.79 -10.12
N ASP A 18 1.57 -4.68 -10.76
CA ASP A 18 1.86 -4.62 -12.20
C ASP A 18 0.63 -4.68 -13.12
N ASP A 19 -0.54 -5.07 -12.60
CA ASP A 19 -1.81 -5.03 -13.32
C ASP A 19 -2.47 -3.64 -13.35
N GLY A 20 -1.95 -2.68 -12.58
CA GLY A 20 -2.45 -1.30 -12.49
C GLY A 20 -3.72 -1.15 -11.65
N TYR A 21 -4.14 -2.18 -10.91
CA TYR A 21 -5.43 -2.18 -10.20
C TYR A 21 -5.30 -2.10 -8.69
N VAL A 22 -4.12 -2.38 -8.13
CA VAL A 22 -3.90 -2.35 -6.68
C VAL A 22 -2.82 -1.33 -6.29
N THR A 23 -3.32 -0.34 -5.57
CA THR A 23 -2.68 0.70 -4.76
C THR A 23 -2.10 0.30 -3.41
N VAL A 24 -0.80 0.39 -3.10
CA VAL A 24 -0.33 0.44 -1.69
C VAL A 24 0.48 1.71 -1.45
N ARG A 25 0.15 2.46 -0.40
CA ARG A 25 0.82 3.73 -0.09
C ARG A 25 1.13 3.88 1.39
N VAL A 26 2.38 4.18 1.69
CA VAL A 26 2.86 4.66 2.99
C VAL A 26 3.04 6.17 2.93
N ARG A 27 2.49 6.88 3.92
CA ARG A 27 2.64 8.34 4.05
C ARG A 27 3.05 8.72 5.47
N ARG A 28 4.17 9.43 5.60
CA ARG A 28 4.54 10.14 6.83
C ARG A 28 3.60 11.32 7.07
N ARG A 29 3.10 11.43 8.29
CA ARG A 29 2.22 12.51 8.75
C ARG A 29 3.01 13.55 9.55
N PRO A 30 2.44 14.77 9.73
CA PRO A 30 3.10 15.83 10.52
C PRO A 30 3.25 15.48 12.00
N ASP A 31 2.40 14.59 12.53
CA ASP A 31 2.41 14.10 13.90
C ASP A 31 3.43 12.97 14.14
N GLU A 32 4.43 12.84 13.26
CA GLU A 32 5.46 11.79 13.31
C GLU A 32 4.90 10.36 13.26
N THR A 33 3.65 10.19 12.81
CA THR A 33 3.06 8.87 12.54
C THR A 33 3.07 8.57 11.04
N TRP A 34 2.79 7.32 10.70
CA TRP A 34 2.68 6.85 9.32
C TRP A 34 1.28 6.34 9.06
N ALA A 35 0.75 6.60 7.87
CA ALA A 35 -0.50 6.03 7.39
C ALA A 35 -0.20 5.09 6.23
N VAL A 36 -0.71 3.86 6.31
CA VAL A 36 -0.64 2.86 5.25
C VAL A 36 -2.03 2.75 4.64
N ARG A 37 -2.12 2.76 3.30
CA ARG A 37 -3.38 2.68 2.57
C ARG A 37 -3.26 1.64 1.47
N LEU A 38 -4.26 0.76 1.37
CA LEU A 38 -4.48 -0.12 0.25
C LEU A 38 -5.76 0.30 -0.49
N ASP A 39 -5.69 0.37 -1.81
CA ASP A 39 -6.79 0.75 -2.68
C ASP A 39 -6.84 -0.21 -3.88
N GLN A 40 -7.84 -1.09 -3.92
CA GLN A 40 -8.15 -1.91 -5.09
C GLN A 40 -9.22 -1.21 -5.92
N LEU A 41 -8.87 -0.91 -7.17
CA LEU A 41 -9.78 -0.29 -8.13
C LEU A 41 -10.84 -1.28 -8.59
N TYR A 42 -12.07 -0.78 -8.77
CA TYR A 42 -13.24 -1.56 -9.17
C TYR A 42 -13.16 -2.19 -10.57
N GLN A 43 -12.13 -1.86 -11.37
CA GLN A 43 -12.04 -2.33 -12.75
C GLN A 43 -11.49 -3.76 -12.89
N ASP A 44 -11.09 -4.40 -11.78
CA ASP A 44 -10.41 -5.71 -11.80
C ASP A 44 -11.07 -6.79 -10.92
N SER A 45 -11.93 -6.40 -9.97
CA SER A 45 -12.57 -7.31 -9.02
C SER A 45 -14.07 -7.03 -8.87
N GLU A 46 -14.86 -8.06 -8.54
CA GLU A 46 -16.29 -7.89 -8.21
C GLU A 46 -16.50 -7.01 -6.96
N GLU A 47 -15.46 -6.81 -6.15
CA GLU A 47 -15.49 -6.07 -4.89
C GLU A 47 -14.37 -5.03 -4.79
N ARG A 48 -14.70 -3.82 -4.32
CA ARG A 48 -13.70 -2.79 -3.97
C ARG A 48 -13.10 -3.11 -2.60
N ARG A 49 -11.80 -3.40 -2.54
CA ARG A 49 -11.08 -3.49 -1.27
C ARG A 49 -10.39 -2.16 -0.94
N TYR A 50 -10.70 -1.62 0.24
CA TYR A 50 -10.03 -0.45 0.80
C TYR A 50 -9.59 -0.77 2.22
N ARG A 51 -8.29 -0.64 2.50
CA ARG A 51 -7.72 -0.80 3.85
C ARG A 51 -6.90 0.43 4.20
N ARG A 52 -6.97 0.86 5.46
CA ARG A 52 -6.16 1.97 5.96
C ARG A 52 -5.79 1.73 7.41
N GLU A 53 -4.49 1.74 7.69
CA GLU A 53 -3.94 1.61 9.02
C GLU A 53 -3.00 2.77 9.36
N ARG A 54 -2.71 2.92 10.65
CA ARG A 54 -1.68 3.83 11.14
C ARG A 54 -0.58 3.03 11.82
N ALA A 55 0.64 3.50 11.70
CA ALA A 55 1.80 2.95 12.39
C ALA A 55 2.56 4.07 13.10
N ASP A 56 3.17 3.73 14.23
CA ASP A 56 3.97 4.64 15.05
C ASP A 56 5.45 4.70 14.62
N SER A 57 5.85 3.94 13.59
CA SER A 57 7.20 3.96 13.00
C SER A 57 7.16 3.73 11.48
N GLU A 58 8.18 4.22 10.77
CA GLU A 58 8.35 3.96 9.34
C GLU A 58 8.52 2.47 9.06
N ALA A 59 9.29 1.79 9.92
CA ALA A 59 9.51 0.35 9.83
C ALA A 59 8.20 -0.41 9.92
N ALA A 60 7.37 -0.14 10.94
CA ALA A 60 6.07 -0.79 11.09
C ALA A 60 5.12 -0.47 9.93
N ALA A 61 5.18 0.75 9.38
CA ALA A 61 4.38 1.11 8.21
C ALA A 61 4.81 0.36 6.94
N ARG A 62 6.11 0.14 6.76
CA ARG A 62 6.65 -0.65 5.65
C ARG A 62 6.33 -2.13 5.82
N GLU A 63 6.49 -2.69 7.01
CA GLU A 63 6.10 -4.08 7.29
C GLU A 63 4.61 -4.31 6.99
N LEU A 64 3.72 -3.39 7.39
CA LEU A 64 2.30 -3.45 7.03
C LEU A 64 2.07 -3.38 5.52
N ALA A 65 2.81 -2.54 4.80
CA ALA A 65 2.70 -2.45 3.36
C ALA A 65 3.16 -3.75 2.68
N GLU A 66 4.28 -4.32 3.11
CA GLU A 66 4.81 -5.59 2.63
C GLU A 66 3.87 -6.76 2.91
N GLU A 67 3.28 -6.83 4.11
CA GLU A 67 2.25 -7.81 4.46
C GLU A 67 1.09 -7.74 3.47
N TRP A 68 0.55 -6.55 3.21
CA TRP A 68 -0.60 -6.41 2.31
C TRP A 68 -0.25 -6.70 0.85
N MET A 69 0.97 -6.34 0.43
CA MET A 69 1.45 -6.68 -0.91
C MET A 69 1.56 -8.21 -1.08
N ALA A 70 2.04 -8.91 -0.05
CA ALA A 70 2.11 -10.37 -0.02
C ALA A 70 0.73 -11.03 -0.02
N GLU A 71 -0.23 -10.54 0.79
CA GLU A 71 -1.62 -11.03 0.78
C GLU A 71 -2.21 -11.01 -0.65
N PHE A 72 -1.97 -9.93 -1.40
CA PHE A 72 -2.42 -9.80 -2.78
C PHE A 72 -1.61 -10.61 -3.81
N ASP A 73 -0.37 -10.97 -3.49
CA ASP A 73 0.42 -11.89 -4.30
C ASP A 73 0.03 -13.36 -4.07
N ASP A 74 -0.48 -13.71 -2.89
CA ASP A 74 -0.99 -15.05 -2.54
C ASP A 74 -2.44 -15.29 -2.99
N GLU A 75 -3.26 -14.24 -3.13
CA GLU A 75 -4.64 -14.31 -3.66
C GLU A 75 -4.73 -14.47 -5.19
N ALA A 76 -3.58 -14.46 -5.87
CA ALA A 76 -3.38 -14.48 -7.32
C ALA A 76 -3.60 -15.83 -8.01
#